data_AF-A0A1Z8RIV7-F1
#
_entry.id   AF-A0A1Z8RIV7-F1
#
_cell.length_a   1.000
_cell.length_b   1.000
_cell.length_c   1.000
_cell.angle_alpha   90.00
_cell.angle_beta   90.00
_cell.angle_gamma   90.00
#
_symmetry.space_group_name_H-M   'P 1'
#
loop_
_entity.id
_entity.type
_entity.pdbx_description
1 polymer ?
#
loop_
_entity_poly.entity_id
_entity_poly.type
_entity_poly.pdbx_seq_one_letter_code
_entity_poly.pdbx_strand_id
1 'polypeptide(L)'
;MLCDKPAVSCLLCSLLLCGSVQGSESSIQVLTAEDLANYQFIGHEDPPPPVIREMNLGDRTILKDKRREVADLLARRVGVLRLTGTRADIPALQQFYDRRIVPHRDVLTWQAIGVAFGDILANELDLEWIIYEDHRGTSKALRWRKTDNFVFPITMFSKRLRYGEALDMEAIYDEMTTRVGNFKRPLEHLRQ
;
A
#
# COMPACT_ATOMS: atom_id res chain seq x y z
N MET A 1 59.03 65.35 -11.26
CA MET A 1 60.17 64.87 -10.45
C MET A 1 59.98 63.38 -10.26
N LEU A 2 60.96 62.59 -10.71
CA LEU A 2 61.02 61.15 -10.48
C LEU A 2 61.20 60.89 -8.97
N CYS A 3 60.60 59.82 -8.46
CA CYS A 3 61.33 58.89 -7.61
C CYS A 3 60.67 57.50 -7.60
N ASP A 4 61.54 56.52 -7.53
CA ASP A 4 61.44 55.08 -7.75
C ASP A 4 60.41 54.25 -6.94
N LYS A 5 60.10 53.08 -7.52
CA LYS A 5 59.50 51.86 -6.93
C LYS A 5 60.50 51.17 -5.94
N PRO A 6 60.25 50.01 -5.25
CA PRO A 6 59.20 49.00 -5.51
C PRO A 6 58.63 48.14 -4.33
N ALA A 7 57.56 47.41 -4.70
CA ALA A 7 57.20 46.00 -4.40
C ALA A 7 56.88 45.52 -2.97
N VAL A 8 55.76 44.79 -2.85
CA VAL A 8 55.58 43.37 -2.44
C VAL A 8 54.06 43.17 -2.16
N SER A 9 53.28 42.66 -3.10
CA SER A 9 52.78 41.27 -3.19
C SER A 9 52.09 40.72 -1.93
N CYS A 10 50.76 40.61 -1.93
CA CYS A 10 50.07 39.44 -1.34
C CYS A 10 48.62 39.33 -1.82
N LEU A 11 48.24 38.11 -2.22
CA LEU A 11 46.93 37.69 -2.73
C LEU A 11 45.82 37.81 -1.69
N LEU A 12 44.57 38.02 -2.15
CA LEU A 12 43.41 37.15 -1.86
C LEU A 12 42.15 37.71 -2.54
N CYS A 13 41.67 37.01 -3.57
CA CYS A 13 40.37 37.24 -4.19
C CYS A 13 39.56 35.95 -4.04
N SER A 14 38.69 35.89 -3.02
CA SER A 14 37.81 34.75 -2.76
C SER A 14 36.49 34.98 -3.50
N LEU A 15 36.35 34.32 -4.64
CA LEU A 15 35.13 34.25 -5.45
C LEU A 15 34.18 33.18 -4.93
N LEU A 16 32.89 33.51 -4.98
CA LEU A 16 31.71 32.66 -4.82
C LEU A 16 31.84 31.33 -5.58
N LEU A 17 31.42 30.23 -4.96
CA LEU A 17 30.95 29.07 -5.71
C LEU A 17 29.63 28.53 -5.15
N CYS A 18 28.70 28.43 -6.10
CA CYS A 18 27.40 27.82 -6.06
C CYS A 18 27.53 26.35 -5.61
N GLY A 19 26.84 25.97 -4.53
CA GLY A 19 26.74 24.57 -4.12
C GLY A 19 25.73 23.84 -5.00
N SER A 20 26.20 23.10 -6.00
CA SER A 20 25.39 22.10 -6.68
C SER A 20 25.22 20.88 -5.77
N VAL A 21 24.01 20.63 -5.30
CA VAL A 21 23.60 19.34 -4.72
C VAL A 21 23.70 18.29 -5.83
N GLN A 22 24.71 17.43 -5.76
CA GLN A 22 24.82 16.25 -6.62
C GLN A 22 23.94 15.15 -6.03
N GLY A 23 22.91 14.75 -6.77
CA GLY A 23 22.16 13.53 -6.51
C GLY A 23 23.08 12.32 -6.68
N SER A 24 23.04 11.39 -5.71
CA SER A 24 23.77 10.14 -5.77
C SER A 24 23.15 9.21 -6.82
N GLU A 25 23.77 9.10 -7.98
CA GLU A 25 23.61 7.94 -8.85
C GLU A 25 24.17 6.73 -8.09
N SER A 26 23.33 5.72 -7.84
CA SER A 26 23.77 4.50 -7.16
C SER A 26 24.67 3.70 -8.11
N SER A 27 25.98 3.88 -7.99
CA SER A 27 26.97 3.05 -8.66
C SER A 27 26.84 1.61 -8.18
N ILE A 28 26.41 0.71 -9.06
CA ILE A 28 26.44 -0.74 -8.79
C ILE A 28 27.91 -1.14 -8.60
N GLN A 29 28.28 -1.54 -7.38
CA GLN A 29 29.63 -2.01 -7.08
C GLN A 29 29.79 -3.43 -7.61
N VAL A 30 30.75 -3.63 -8.53
CA VAL A 30 31.13 -4.95 -9.03
C VAL A 30 32.13 -5.55 -8.04
N LEU A 31 31.72 -6.60 -7.33
CA LEU A 31 32.57 -7.31 -6.38
C LEU A 31 33.61 -8.17 -7.11
N THR A 32 34.85 -8.18 -6.63
CA THR A 32 35.88 -9.11 -7.13
C THR A 32 35.60 -10.54 -6.64
N ALA A 33 36.27 -11.54 -7.21
CA ALA A 33 36.12 -12.94 -6.76
C ALA A 33 36.55 -13.13 -5.29
N GLU A 34 37.52 -12.35 -4.82
CA GLU A 34 37.99 -12.35 -3.43
C GLU A 34 36.98 -11.64 -2.51
N ASP A 35 36.40 -10.52 -2.96
CA ASP A 35 35.32 -9.84 -2.23
C ASP A 35 34.08 -10.74 -2.11
N LEU A 36 33.75 -11.48 -3.17
CA LEU A 36 32.64 -12.42 -3.17
C LEU A 36 32.89 -13.59 -2.20
N ALA A 37 34.12 -14.10 -2.14
CA ALA A 37 34.49 -15.18 -1.23
C ALA A 37 34.43 -14.75 0.26
N ASN A 38 34.65 -13.46 0.52
CA ASN A 38 34.60 -12.88 1.87
C ASN A 38 33.28 -12.17 2.16
N TYR A 39 32.33 -12.16 1.22
CA TYR A 39 31.05 -11.48 1.38
C TYR A 39 30.18 -12.24 2.37
N GLN A 40 30.09 -11.73 3.60
CA GLN A 40 29.06 -12.15 4.52
C GLN A 40 27.78 -11.40 4.18
N PHE A 41 26.79 -12.12 3.65
CA PHE A 41 25.42 -11.64 3.70
C PHE A 41 25.11 -11.37 5.18
N ILE A 42 24.81 -10.12 5.53
CA ILE A 42 24.21 -9.83 6.83
C ILE A 42 22.95 -10.70 6.87
N GLY A 43 22.93 -11.68 7.76
CA GLY A 43 21.76 -12.51 7.97
C GLY A 43 20.63 -11.59 8.40
N HIS A 44 19.76 -11.22 7.47
CA HIS A 44 18.46 -10.70 7.85
C HIS A 44 17.72 -11.87 8.49
N GLU A 45 17.61 -11.86 9.81
CA GLU A 45 16.68 -12.76 10.49
C GLU A 45 15.30 -12.55 9.87
N ASP A 46 14.68 -13.64 9.42
CA ASP A 46 13.32 -13.57 8.92
C ASP A 46 12.43 -12.98 10.02
N PRO A 47 11.57 -11.99 9.71
CA PRO A 47 10.66 -11.45 10.70
C PRO A 47 9.79 -12.58 11.25
N PRO A 48 9.37 -12.51 12.52
CA PRO A 48 8.50 -13.51 13.10
C PRO A 48 7.23 -13.67 12.25
N PRO A 49 6.66 -14.89 12.17
CA PRO A 49 5.41 -15.13 11.46
C PRO A 49 4.30 -14.20 11.96
N PRO A 50 3.35 -13.82 11.10
CA PRO A 50 2.27 -12.95 11.49
C PRO A 50 1.34 -13.63 12.52
N VAL A 51 0.84 -12.85 13.46
CA VAL A 51 -0.19 -13.28 14.40
C VAL A 51 -1.56 -13.01 13.77
N ILE A 52 -2.34 -14.08 13.62
CA ILE A 52 -3.71 -14.01 13.09
C ILE A 52 -4.70 -14.19 14.23
N ARG A 53 -5.61 -13.23 14.39
CA ARG A 53 -6.66 -13.31 15.40
C ARG A 53 -8.02 -12.90 14.85
N GLU A 54 -9.06 -13.38 15.50
CA GLU A 54 -10.43 -12.97 15.21
C GLU A 54 -10.66 -11.49 15.57
N MET A 55 -11.61 -10.86 14.88
CA MET A 55 -11.98 -9.49 15.17
C MET A 55 -12.80 -9.39 16.46
N ASN A 56 -12.32 -8.54 17.37
CA ASN A 56 -13.09 -8.13 18.55
C ASN A 56 -14.13 -7.05 18.20
N LEU A 57 -14.90 -6.61 19.19
CA LEU A 57 -15.95 -5.60 19.00
C LEU A 57 -15.40 -4.23 18.53
N GLY A 58 -14.24 -3.81 19.05
CA GLY A 58 -13.60 -2.55 18.64
C GLY A 58 -13.17 -2.58 17.18
N ASP A 59 -12.56 -3.68 16.75
CA ASP A 59 -12.14 -3.90 15.37
C ASP A 59 -13.32 -3.86 14.40
N ARG A 60 -14.45 -4.48 14.77
CA ARG A 60 -15.69 -4.46 13.98
C ARG A 60 -16.30 -3.06 13.92
N THR A 61 -16.26 -2.32 15.02
CA THR A 61 -16.75 -0.93 15.09
C THR A 61 -15.98 -0.02 14.13
N ILE A 62 -14.64 -0.14 14.09
CA ILE A 62 -13.81 0.64 13.16
C ILE A 62 -14.23 0.40 11.70
N LEU A 63 -14.42 -0.87 11.30
CA LEU A 63 -14.87 -1.16 9.94
C LEU A 63 -16.30 -0.67 9.69
N LYS A 64 -17.19 -0.77 10.69
CA LYS A 64 -18.55 -0.24 10.60
C LYS A 64 -18.56 1.27 10.36
N ASP A 65 -17.70 2.01 11.03
CA ASP A 65 -17.59 3.47 10.84
C ASP A 65 -17.11 3.81 9.43
N LYS A 66 -16.13 3.06 8.91
CA LYS A 66 -15.65 3.20 7.54
C LYS A 66 -16.74 2.90 6.50
N ARG A 67 -17.55 1.86 6.71
CA ARG A 67 -18.71 1.56 5.84
C ARG A 67 -19.73 2.69 5.84
N ARG A 68 -20.04 3.24 7.01
CA ARG A 68 -20.96 4.38 7.15
C ARG A 68 -20.44 5.62 6.42
N GLU A 69 -19.15 5.94 6.56
CA GLU A 69 -18.50 7.04 5.83
C GLU A 69 -18.72 6.93 4.31
N VAL A 70 -18.49 5.74 3.75
CA VAL A 70 -18.69 5.46 2.32
C VAL A 70 -20.16 5.56 1.92
N ALA A 71 -21.06 4.93 2.69
CA ALA A 71 -22.49 4.95 2.40
C ALA A 71 -23.06 6.38 2.40
N ASP A 72 -22.68 7.19 3.38
CA ASP A 72 -23.12 8.58 3.45
C ASP A 72 -22.57 9.41 2.27
N LEU A 73 -21.34 9.14 1.84
CA LEU A 73 -20.75 9.83 0.69
C LEU A 73 -21.43 9.44 -0.63
N LEU A 74 -21.75 8.15 -0.82
CA LEU A 74 -22.53 7.66 -1.95
C LEU A 74 -23.91 8.31 -2.01
N ALA A 75 -24.62 8.35 -0.88
CA ALA A 75 -25.96 8.94 -0.81
C ALA A 75 -25.93 10.41 -1.22
N ARG A 76 -24.93 11.17 -0.75
CA ARG A 76 -24.82 12.62 -1.00
C ARG A 76 -24.30 12.99 -2.39
N ARG A 77 -23.45 12.17 -3.02
CA ARG A 77 -22.71 12.55 -4.25
C ARG A 77 -23.10 11.71 -5.48
N VAL A 78 -23.62 10.51 -5.27
CA VAL A 78 -23.98 9.56 -6.31
C VAL A 78 -25.49 9.29 -6.33
N GLY A 79 -26.17 9.37 -5.19
CA GLY A 79 -27.60 9.07 -5.05
C GLY A 79 -27.90 7.61 -4.69
N VAL A 80 -26.87 6.83 -4.36
CA VAL A 80 -27.01 5.45 -3.89
C VAL A 80 -27.20 5.46 -2.37
N LEU A 81 -28.38 5.05 -1.91
CA LEU A 81 -28.77 5.16 -0.50
C LEU A 81 -28.24 4.03 0.38
N ARG A 82 -27.88 2.89 -0.22
CA ARG A 82 -27.45 1.70 0.51
C ARG A 82 -26.51 0.86 -0.34
N LEU A 83 -25.52 0.27 0.32
CA LEU A 83 -24.68 -0.79 -0.20
C LEU A 83 -25.25 -2.15 0.21
N THR A 84 -25.25 -3.09 -0.72
CA THR A 84 -25.63 -4.49 -0.52
C THR A 84 -24.45 -5.34 -0.03
N GLY A 85 -23.22 -4.90 -0.27
CA GLY A 85 -22.01 -5.69 -0.11
C GLY A 85 -21.87 -6.78 -1.16
N THR A 86 -22.41 -6.59 -2.37
CA THR A 86 -22.31 -7.54 -3.48
C THR A 86 -21.64 -6.91 -4.68
N ARG A 87 -21.28 -7.70 -5.70
CA ARG A 87 -20.67 -7.19 -6.95
C ARG A 87 -21.49 -6.06 -7.59
N ALA A 88 -22.80 -6.04 -7.39
CA ALA A 88 -23.70 -4.99 -7.90
C ALA A 88 -23.37 -3.58 -7.38
N ASP A 89 -22.64 -3.46 -6.27
CA ASP A 89 -22.25 -2.15 -5.72
C ASP A 89 -20.99 -1.57 -6.40
N ILE A 90 -20.21 -2.36 -7.14
CA ILE A 90 -18.94 -1.92 -7.74
C ILE A 90 -19.13 -0.70 -8.64
N PRO A 91 -20.12 -0.65 -9.56
CA PRO A 91 -20.33 0.52 -10.41
C PRO A 91 -20.55 1.81 -9.61
N ALA A 92 -21.20 1.74 -8.44
CA ALA A 92 -21.43 2.89 -7.57
C ALA A 92 -20.13 3.35 -6.89
N LEU A 93 -19.30 2.41 -6.43
CA LEU A 93 -18.00 2.73 -5.84
C LEU A 93 -17.03 3.31 -6.88
N GLN A 94 -17.04 2.79 -8.11
CA GLN A 94 -16.21 3.28 -9.22
C GLN A 94 -16.47 4.76 -9.53
N GLN A 95 -17.71 5.26 -9.32
CA GLN A 95 -18.04 6.68 -9.49
C GLN A 95 -17.17 7.61 -8.64
N PHE A 96 -16.64 7.16 -7.49
CA PHE A 96 -15.74 7.98 -6.69
C PHE A 96 -14.48 8.36 -7.44
N TYR A 97 -13.96 7.45 -8.26
CA TYR A 97 -12.78 7.66 -9.09
C TYR A 97 -13.13 8.42 -10.37
N ASP A 98 -14.13 7.94 -11.11
CA ASP A 98 -14.46 8.44 -12.45
C ASP A 98 -14.87 9.91 -12.41
N ARG A 99 -15.74 10.27 -11.46
CA ARG A 99 -16.25 11.63 -11.30
C ARG A 99 -15.35 12.50 -10.40
N ARG A 100 -14.18 11.99 -9.99
CA ARG A 100 -13.23 12.66 -9.08
C ARG A 100 -13.90 13.19 -7.79
N ILE A 101 -14.90 12.47 -7.29
CA ILE A 101 -15.60 12.82 -6.03
C ILE A 101 -14.63 12.72 -4.86
N VAL A 102 -13.73 11.73 -4.89
CA VAL A 102 -12.69 11.54 -3.88
C VAL A 102 -11.34 11.90 -4.52
N PRO A 103 -10.59 12.88 -3.98
CA PRO A 103 -9.25 13.20 -4.47
C PRO A 103 -8.32 11.98 -4.35
N HIS A 104 -7.43 11.76 -5.32
CA HIS A 104 -6.49 10.62 -5.28
C HIS A 104 -5.59 10.61 -4.04
N ARG A 105 -5.25 11.80 -3.52
CA ARG A 105 -4.45 11.96 -2.30
C ARG A 105 -5.21 11.69 -0.99
N ASP A 106 -6.53 11.51 -1.04
CA ASP A 106 -7.35 11.25 0.14
C ASP A 106 -7.26 9.77 0.55
N VAL A 107 -6.11 9.43 1.15
CA VAL A 107 -5.79 8.05 1.53
C VAL A 107 -6.84 7.47 2.47
N LEU A 108 -7.38 8.26 3.41
CA LEU A 108 -8.29 7.77 4.43
C LEU A 108 -9.66 7.40 3.84
N THR A 109 -10.19 8.19 2.91
CA THR A 109 -11.44 7.85 2.22
C THR A 109 -11.23 6.71 1.23
N TRP A 110 -10.10 6.63 0.52
CA TRP A 110 -9.80 5.46 -0.33
C TRP A 110 -9.66 4.17 0.48
N GLN A 111 -9.14 4.26 1.71
CA GLN A 111 -9.11 3.12 2.62
C GLN A 111 -10.50 2.74 3.13
N ALA A 112 -11.38 3.72 3.37
CA ALA A 112 -12.78 3.47 3.69
C ALA A 112 -13.50 2.76 2.53
N ILE A 113 -13.29 3.22 1.29
CA ILE A 113 -13.80 2.57 0.07
C ILE A 113 -13.25 1.15 -0.05
N GLY A 114 -11.98 0.94 0.29
CA GLY A 114 -11.36 -0.40 0.37
C GLY A 114 -12.05 -1.32 1.39
N VAL A 115 -12.62 -0.80 2.48
CA VAL A 115 -13.44 -1.59 3.41
C VAL A 115 -14.74 -2.03 2.73
N ALA A 116 -15.47 -1.11 2.09
CA ALA A 116 -16.72 -1.44 1.40
C ALA A 116 -16.51 -2.45 0.26
N PHE A 117 -15.45 -2.28 -0.53
CA PHE A 117 -15.05 -3.25 -1.54
C PHE A 117 -14.60 -4.58 -0.92
N GLY A 118 -13.95 -4.53 0.24
CA GLY A 118 -13.61 -5.72 1.02
C GLY A 118 -14.85 -6.52 1.46
N ASP A 119 -15.97 -5.86 1.76
CA ASP A 119 -17.23 -6.56 2.05
C ASP A 119 -17.78 -7.29 0.84
N ILE A 120 -17.65 -6.70 -0.36
CA ILE A 120 -17.98 -7.36 -1.63
C ILE A 120 -17.16 -8.63 -1.78
N LEU A 121 -15.82 -8.53 -1.62
CA LEU A 121 -14.94 -9.70 -1.69
C LEU A 121 -15.28 -10.75 -0.62
N ALA A 122 -15.57 -10.33 0.60
CA ALA A 122 -15.93 -11.23 1.69
C ALA A 122 -17.19 -12.04 1.39
N ASN A 123 -18.23 -11.35 0.92
CA ASN A 123 -19.52 -11.96 0.64
C ASN A 123 -19.51 -12.84 -0.62
N GLU A 124 -18.83 -12.40 -1.68
CA GLU A 124 -18.82 -13.10 -2.97
C GLU A 124 -17.82 -14.27 -3.00
N LEU A 125 -16.73 -14.18 -2.23
CA LEU A 125 -15.61 -15.13 -2.29
C LEU A 125 -15.40 -15.95 -1.01
N ASP A 126 -16.38 -15.96 -0.10
CA ASP A 126 -16.34 -16.72 1.16
C ASP A 126 -15.09 -16.41 2.01
N LEU A 127 -14.79 -15.13 2.16
CA LEU A 127 -13.64 -14.66 2.95
C LEU A 127 -14.08 -14.07 4.28
N GLU A 128 -13.25 -14.26 5.31
CA GLU A 128 -13.54 -13.78 6.66
C GLU A 128 -12.63 -12.62 7.03
N TRP A 129 -13.20 -11.55 7.57
CA TRP A 129 -12.41 -10.47 8.14
C TRP A 129 -11.68 -10.95 9.41
N ILE A 130 -10.36 -10.78 9.43
CA ILE A 130 -9.47 -11.08 10.55
C ILE A 130 -8.57 -9.89 10.86
N ILE A 131 -7.86 -10.00 11.98
CA ILE A 131 -6.73 -9.14 12.29
C ILE A 131 -5.45 -9.90 11.98
N TYR A 132 -4.60 -9.25 11.20
CA TYR A 132 -3.30 -9.70 10.77
C TYR A 132 -2.25 -8.77 11.38
N GLU A 133 -1.36 -9.29 12.20
CA GLU A 133 -0.30 -8.51 12.84
C GLU A 133 1.06 -9.05 12.46
N ASP A 134 1.88 -8.22 11.84
CA ASP A 134 3.26 -8.55 11.48
C ASP A 134 4.25 -7.54 12.08
N HIS A 135 5.52 -7.65 11.70
CA HIS A 135 6.58 -6.74 12.12
C HIS A 135 6.34 -5.26 11.73
N ARG A 136 5.43 -4.98 10.78
CA ARG A 136 5.05 -3.62 10.35
C ARG A 136 3.84 -3.10 11.12
N GLY A 137 3.14 -3.96 11.85
CA GLY A 137 2.05 -3.63 12.75
C GLY A 137 0.76 -4.37 12.42
N THR A 138 -0.34 -3.86 12.98
CA THR A 138 -1.65 -4.49 12.89
C THR A 138 -2.44 -3.99 11.68
N SER A 139 -2.94 -4.92 10.87
CA SER A 139 -3.84 -4.69 9.76
C SER A 139 -5.12 -5.50 9.88
N LYS A 140 -6.18 -5.03 9.22
CA LYS A 140 -7.41 -5.79 8.99
C LYS A 140 -7.34 -6.38 7.59
N ALA A 141 -7.57 -7.68 7.48
CA ALA A 141 -7.45 -8.42 6.23
C ALA A 141 -8.60 -9.40 6.08
N LEU A 142 -8.78 -9.89 4.86
CA LEU A 142 -9.68 -10.99 4.56
C LEU A 142 -8.86 -12.27 4.48
N ARG A 143 -9.31 -13.32 5.14
CA ARG A 143 -8.69 -14.64 5.14
C ARG A 143 -9.58 -15.61 4.39
N TRP A 144 -8.98 -16.40 3.52
CA TRP A 144 -9.67 -17.57 2.98
C TRP A 144 -9.66 -18.65 4.05
N ARG A 145 -10.85 -19.00 4.55
CA ARG A 145 -11.10 -19.97 5.64
C ARG A 145 -9.99 -19.98 6.69
N LYS A 146 -9.45 -21.16 7.05
CA LYS A 146 -8.33 -21.32 8.00
C LYS A 146 -6.98 -21.58 7.29
N THR A 147 -6.72 -20.90 6.16
CA THR A 147 -5.45 -21.02 5.42
C THR A 147 -4.55 -19.80 5.63
N ASP A 148 -3.31 -19.84 5.14
CA ASP A 148 -2.40 -18.70 5.19
C ASP A 148 -2.50 -17.82 3.93
N ASN A 149 -3.69 -17.78 3.31
CA ASN A 149 -3.99 -16.91 2.19
C ASN A 149 -4.80 -15.70 2.66
N PHE A 150 -4.27 -14.50 2.41
CA PHE A 150 -4.83 -13.23 2.88
C PHE A 150 -4.99 -12.22 1.74
N VAL A 151 -6.02 -11.37 1.86
CA VAL A 151 -6.31 -10.24 0.98
C VAL A 151 -6.40 -8.97 1.81
N PHE A 152 -5.80 -7.89 1.33
CA PHE A 152 -5.70 -6.61 2.06
C PHE A 152 -6.46 -5.49 1.34
N PRO A 153 -7.80 -5.50 1.34
CA PRO A 153 -8.60 -4.60 0.51
C PRO A 153 -8.52 -3.15 0.97
N ILE A 154 -8.26 -2.89 2.26
CA ILE A 154 -8.21 -1.53 2.83
C ILE A 154 -7.18 -0.66 2.10
N THR A 155 -5.95 -1.13 1.92
CA THR A 155 -4.89 -0.29 1.31
C THR A 155 -4.83 -0.39 -0.21
N MET A 156 -5.55 -1.36 -0.78
CA MET A 156 -5.48 -1.78 -2.19
C MET A 156 -5.61 -0.60 -3.17
N PHE A 157 -6.60 0.27 -2.97
CA PHE A 157 -6.83 1.43 -3.84
C PHE A 157 -5.85 2.57 -3.57
N SER A 158 -5.64 2.90 -2.30
CA SER A 158 -4.73 3.99 -1.91
C SER A 158 -3.28 3.78 -2.39
N LYS A 159 -2.83 2.52 -2.48
CA LYS A 159 -1.51 2.17 -3.02
C LYS A 159 -1.42 2.42 -4.51
N ARG A 160 -2.40 1.94 -5.29
CA ARG A 160 -2.47 2.17 -6.74
C ARG A 160 -2.46 3.66 -7.08
N LEU A 161 -3.34 4.42 -6.43
CA LEU A 161 -3.45 5.87 -6.65
C LEU A 161 -2.18 6.63 -6.24
N ARG A 162 -1.48 6.18 -5.20
CA ARG A 162 -0.17 6.76 -4.81
C ARG A 162 0.86 6.65 -5.94
N TYR A 163 0.85 5.56 -6.69
CA TYR A 163 1.77 5.32 -7.80
C TYR A 163 1.21 5.76 -9.16
N GLY A 164 0.07 6.49 -9.18
CA GLY A 164 -0.53 7.01 -10.40
C GLY A 164 -1.19 5.95 -11.28
N GLU A 165 -1.45 4.75 -10.74
CA GLU A 165 -2.15 3.69 -11.47
C GLU A 165 -3.63 4.04 -11.66
N ALA A 166 -4.16 3.72 -12.84
CA ALA A 166 -5.58 3.82 -13.11
C ALA A 166 -6.35 2.83 -12.22
N LEU A 167 -7.56 3.22 -11.82
CA LEU A 167 -8.37 2.43 -10.91
C LEU A 167 -9.62 1.94 -11.64
N ASP A 168 -9.65 0.63 -11.90
CA ASP A 168 -10.78 -0.11 -12.44
C ASP A 168 -11.18 -1.17 -11.39
N MET A 169 -12.22 -0.88 -10.61
CA MET A 169 -12.67 -1.75 -9.53
C MET A 169 -13.24 -3.07 -10.03
N GLU A 170 -13.79 -3.11 -11.25
CA GLU A 170 -14.35 -4.32 -11.85
C GLU A 170 -13.21 -5.27 -12.25
N ALA A 171 -12.20 -4.75 -12.94
CA ALA A 171 -11.00 -5.51 -13.29
C ALA A 171 -10.26 -6.01 -12.04
N ILE A 172 -10.15 -5.17 -11.01
CA ILE A 172 -9.56 -5.57 -9.72
C ILE A 172 -10.39 -6.68 -9.07
N TYR A 173 -11.72 -6.62 -9.12
CA TYR A 173 -12.57 -7.69 -8.59
C TYR A 173 -12.35 -9.02 -9.33
N ASP A 174 -12.27 -9.00 -10.66
CA ASP A 174 -12.03 -10.19 -11.47
C ASP A 174 -10.63 -10.78 -11.22
N GLU A 175 -9.61 -9.92 -11.07
CA GLU A 175 -8.25 -10.30 -10.66
C GLU A 175 -8.28 -11.01 -9.30
N MET A 176 -8.99 -10.42 -8.32
CA MET A 176 -9.11 -10.99 -6.98
C MET A 176 -9.86 -12.31 -6.98
N THR A 177 -10.93 -12.43 -7.77
CA THR A 177 -11.68 -13.68 -7.94
C THR A 177 -10.77 -14.78 -8.48
N THR A 178 -9.98 -14.47 -9.51
CA THR A 178 -9.00 -15.41 -10.08
C THR A 178 -7.94 -15.80 -9.05
N ARG A 179 -7.39 -14.82 -8.33
CA ARG A 179 -6.36 -15.04 -7.32
C ARG A 179 -6.86 -15.91 -6.17
N VAL A 180 -8.07 -15.63 -5.67
CA VAL A 180 -8.71 -16.40 -4.60
C VAL A 180 -9.06 -17.81 -5.07
N GLY A 181 -9.52 -17.96 -6.33
CA GLY A 181 -9.77 -19.28 -6.94
C GLY A 181 -8.52 -20.16 -7.01
N ASN A 182 -7.33 -19.54 -7.10
CA ASN A 182 -6.03 -20.22 -7.10
C ASN A 182 -5.46 -20.47 -5.70
N PHE A 183 -6.12 -20.03 -4.63
CA PHE A 183 -5.67 -20.35 -3.28
C PHE A 183 -5.67 -21.86 -3.08
N LYS A 184 -4.56 -22.37 -2.55
CA LYS A 184 -4.41 -23.80 -2.26
C LYS A 184 -5.56 -24.22 -1.35
N ARG A 185 -6.42 -25.12 -1.84
CA ARG A 185 -7.41 -25.77 -0.99
C ARG A 185 -6.65 -26.44 0.16
N PRO A 186 -7.12 -26.32 1.42
CA PRO A 186 -6.52 -27.03 2.54
C PRO A 186 -6.32 -28.49 2.16
N LEU A 187 -5.12 -28.99 2.38
CA LEU A 187 -4.79 -30.39 2.20
C LEU A 187 -5.66 -31.23 3.16
N GLU A 188 -6.82 -31.71 2.70
CA GLU A 188 -7.75 -32.51 3.51
C GLU A 188 -7.23 -33.92 3.86
N HIS A 189 -6.06 -34.31 3.34
CA HIS A 189 -5.53 -35.67 3.43
C HIS A 189 -4.67 -35.96 4.69
N LEU A 190 -4.69 -35.13 5.72
CA LEU A 190 -4.04 -35.44 7.03
C LEU A 190 -5.03 -35.70 8.17
N ARG A 191 -6.28 -36.05 7.83
CA ARG A 191 -7.19 -36.73 8.76
C ARG A 191 -7.29 -38.20 8.38
N GLN A 192 -6.28 -38.97 8.77
CA GLN A 192 -6.37 -40.42 8.97
C GLN A 192 -5.74 -40.74 10.32
#